data_AF-A0A7Y5U3K2-F1
#
_entry.id   AF-A0A7Y5U3K2-F1
#
_cell.length_a   1.000
_cell.length_b   1.000
_cell.length_c   1.000
_cell.angle_alpha   90.00
_cell.angle_beta   90.00
_cell.angle_gamma   90.00
#
_symmetry.space_group_name_H-M   'P 1'
#
loop_
_entity.id
_entity.type
_entity.pdbx_description
1 polymer ?
#
loop_
_entity_poly.entity_id
_entity_poly.type
_entity_poly.pdbx_seq_one_letter_code
_entity_poly.pdbx_strand_id
1 'polypeptide(L)'
;MRVPGGLAIVCVACLAVVQAEVRADTRWTRVDTTNLIVIGGIGEGRQRVIAAEFEGFRDALTRLLSSNVTATAVPTVVVMFPDEKAFKPFKPVYQGKAVGVGGLFVPRRDVNYILLGPDTTPDALRPVFHEYSHLIVNNVAPDLPVWLNEGLAEYYSSFELGNDGRAVTFGRPLDEHLRELATSQWMPLKDLLATTRDAPQYNEGSRRGVFYAEAWLLVHMLLHGQPDRRQAAGGYLRDLGAGVAPADAWQTHFGNDDIYKALRQYSGRLIMGARKYQLSDRIARASAAAVPLT
;
A
#
# COMPACT_ATOMS: atom_id res chain seq x y z
N MET A 1 30.11 -70.80 -52.95
CA MET A 1 29.14 -69.74 -53.29
C MET A 1 28.81 -68.96 -52.02
N ARG A 2 28.97 -67.62 -52.08
CA ARG A 2 28.36 -66.63 -51.14
C ARG A 2 26.82 -66.82 -51.20
N VAL A 3 25.96 -66.52 -50.22
CA VAL A 3 25.74 -65.32 -49.39
C VAL A 3 24.82 -65.72 -48.18
N PRO A 4 24.34 -64.85 -47.27
CA PRO A 4 24.74 -64.80 -45.86
C PRO A 4 23.60 -65.06 -44.85
N GLY A 5 23.98 -65.09 -43.57
CA GLY A 5 23.06 -65.07 -42.44
C GLY A 5 22.39 -63.70 -42.21
N GLY A 6 21.22 -63.74 -41.59
CA GLY A 6 20.53 -62.58 -41.03
C GLY A 6 19.85 -63.00 -39.72
N LEU A 7 20.50 -62.71 -38.60
CA LEU A 7 19.93 -62.84 -37.27
C LEU A 7 18.93 -61.68 -37.08
N ALA A 8 17.64 -61.98 -37.00
CA ALA A 8 16.63 -60.97 -36.70
C ALA A 8 16.67 -60.66 -35.18
N ILE A 9 17.32 -59.56 -34.82
CA ILE A 9 17.25 -58.99 -33.48
C ILE A 9 15.91 -58.26 -33.37
N VAL A 10 14.95 -58.86 -32.65
CA VAL A 10 13.74 -58.16 -32.20
C VAL A 10 14.13 -57.26 -31.03
N CYS A 11 14.37 -55.98 -31.32
CA CYS A 11 14.49 -54.95 -30.29
C CYS A 11 13.10 -54.74 -29.65
N VAL A 12 12.88 -55.33 -28.47
CA VAL A 12 11.80 -54.93 -27.59
C VAL A 12 12.15 -53.55 -27.04
N ALA A 13 11.59 -52.51 -27.66
CA ALA A 13 11.66 -51.16 -27.12
C ALA A 13 10.79 -51.10 -25.87
N CYS A 14 11.39 -51.26 -24.69
CA CYS A 14 10.77 -50.90 -23.43
C CYS A 14 10.52 -49.39 -23.45
N LEU A 15 9.28 -48.97 -23.76
CA LEU A 15 8.82 -47.63 -23.39
C LEU A 15 8.81 -47.57 -21.86
N ALA A 16 9.91 -47.07 -21.30
CA ALA A 16 9.88 -46.53 -19.95
C ALA A 16 8.96 -45.32 -19.99
N VAL A 17 7.69 -45.52 -19.63
CA VAL A 17 6.82 -44.42 -19.25
C VAL A 17 7.43 -43.85 -17.99
N VAL A 18 8.28 -42.83 -18.15
CA VAL A 18 8.65 -41.94 -17.06
C VAL A 18 7.34 -41.25 -16.71
N GLN A 19 6.63 -41.78 -15.71
CA GLN A 19 5.66 -41.00 -14.98
C GLN A 19 6.46 -39.90 -14.28
N ALA A 20 6.68 -38.79 -14.99
CA ALA A 20 6.94 -37.55 -14.32
C ALA A 20 5.70 -37.32 -13.46
N GLU A 21 5.82 -37.57 -12.15
CA GLU A 21 4.90 -36.96 -11.20
C GLU A 21 5.05 -35.44 -11.40
N VAL A 22 4.22 -34.87 -12.27
CA VAL A 22 3.95 -33.44 -12.26
C VAL A 22 3.10 -33.20 -11.02
N ARG A 23 3.72 -33.29 -9.84
CA ARG A 23 3.24 -32.63 -8.65
C ARG A 23 3.60 -31.17 -8.80
N ALA A 24 2.81 -30.44 -9.59
CA ALA A 24 2.54 -29.04 -9.29
C ALA A 24 1.62 -29.01 -8.06
N ASP A 25 2.11 -29.58 -6.95
CA ASP A 25 1.49 -29.41 -5.65
C ASP A 25 1.95 -28.02 -5.24
N THR A 26 1.09 -27.03 -5.40
CA THR A 26 1.36 -25.64 -5.02
C THR A 26 1.53 -25.59 -3.51
N ARG A 27 2.70 -26.01 -3.02
CA ARG A 27 2.99 -26.05 -1.60
C ARG A 27 3.03 -24.62 -1.12
N TRP A 28 2.08 -24.29 -0.25
CA TRP A 28 2.09 -23.03 0.44
C TRP A 28 3.29 -23.00 1.38
N THR A 29 4.06 -21.93 1.27
CA THR A 29 5.22 -21.70 2.14
C THR A 29 5.00 -20.47 2.98
N ARG A 30 5.66 -20.44 4.13
CA ARG A 30 5.64 -19.34 5.10
C ARG A 30 7.02 -18.73 5.26
N VAL A 31 7.09 -17.41 5.23
CA VAL A 31 8.27 -16.59 5.54
C VAL A 31 7.89 -15.65 6.68
N ASP A 32 8.57 -15.78 7.81
CA ASP A 32 8.40 -14.93 8.99
C ASP A 32 9.38 -13.75 8.96
N THR A 33 8.91 -12.56 9.27
CA THR A 33 9.76 -11.37 9.47
C THR A 33 9.51 -10.77 10.86
N THR A 34 10.16 -9.66 11.16
CA THR A 34 10.04 -9.00 12.47
C THR A 34 8.60 -8.64 12.80
N ASN A 35 7.83 -8.14 11.83
CA ASN A 35 6.49 -7.62 12.03
C ASN A 35 5.40 -8.36 11.23
N LEU A 36 5.78 -9.24 10.30
CA LEU A 36 4.86 -9.85 9.34
C LEU A 36 5.04 -11.37 9.27
N ILE A 37 3.97 -12.04 8.85
CA ILE A 37 4.00 -13.42 8.38
C ILE A 37 3.57 -13.40 6.92
N VAL A 38 4.41 -13.87 6.00
CA VAL A 38 4.08 -13.98 4.57
C VAL A 38 3.83 -15.43 4.22
N ILE A 39 2.64 -15.74 3.74
CA ILE A 39 2.19 -17.07 3.35
C ILE A 39 1.84 -17.04 1.86
N GLY A 40 2.27 -18.01 1.08
CA GLY A 40 2.00 -17.98 -0.35
C GLY A 40 2.20 -19.31 -1.06
N GLY A 41 1.36 -19.57 -2.05
CA GLY A 41 1.55 -20.66 -3.02
C GLY A 41 2.52 -20.27 -4.15
N ILE A 42 3.52 -19.46 -3.85
CA ILE A 42 4.41 -18.83 -4.85
C ILE A 42 5.87 -19.07 -4.49
N GLY A 43 6.79 -18.79 -5.42
CA GLY A 43 8.22 -18.95 -5.16
C GLY A 43 8.72 -18.07 -4.01
N GLU A 44 9.58 -18.64 -3.15
CA GLU A 44 10.18 -18.00 -1.97
C GLU A 44 10.81 -16.63 -2.29
N GLY A 45 11.50 -16.50 -3.43
CA GLY A 45 12.12 -15.24 -3.83
C GLY A 45 11.12 -14.09 -3.91
N ARG A 46 9.92 -14.35 -4.46
CA ARG A 46 8.85 -13.35 -4.54
C ARG A 46 8.20 -13.08 -3.18
N GLN A 47 8.06 -14.09 -2.31
CA GLN A 47 7.61 -13.88 -0.92
C GLN A 47 8.56 -12.95 -0.17
N ARG A 48 9.87 -13.14 -0.30
CA ARG A 48 10.90 -12.32 0.35
C ARG A 48 10.92 -10.88 -0.16
N VAL A 49 10.67 -10.67 -1.47
CA VAL A 49 10.55 -9.31 -2.05
C VAL A 49 9.36 -8.58 -1.43
N ILE A 50 8.18 -9.20 -1.43
CA ILE A 50 6.98 -8.61 -0.82
C ILE A 50 7.17 -8.37 0.68
N ALA A 51 7.74 -9.33 1.40
CA ALA A 51 8.05 -9.16 2.82
C ALA A 51 8.94 -7.92 3.06
N ALA A 52 9.96 -7.72 2.24
CA ALA A 52 10.84 -6.54 2.32
C ALA A 52 10.11 -5.24 1.98
N GLU A 53 9.19 -5.24 1.00
CA GLU A 53 8.38 -4.05 0.67
C GLU A 53 7.48 -3.63 1.84
N PHE A 54 6.74 -4.56 2.45
CA PHE A 54 5.84 -4.25 3.56
C PHE A 54 6.57 -3.92 4.86
N GLU A 55 7.68 -4.60 5.18
CA GLU A 55 8.55 -4.22 6.29
C GLU A 55 9.16 -2.83 6.05
N GLY A 56 9.57 -2.56 4.82
CA GLY A 56 10.14 -1.27 4.44
C GLY A 56 9.16 -0.12 4.57
N PHE A 57 7.94 -0.32 4.10
CA PHE A 57 6.85 0.64 4.27
C PHE A 57 6.58 0.93 5.75
N ARG A 58 6.45 -0.13 6.55
CA ARG A 58 6.17 -0.02 7.99
C ARG A 58 7.29 0.70 8.72
N ASP A 59 8.53 0.27 8.53
CA ASP A 59 9.71 0.85 9.18
C ASP A 59 9.85 2.33 8.83
N ALA A 60 9.76 2.65 7.54
CA ALA A 60 9.83 4.03 7.06
C ALA A 60 8.74 4.92 7.66
N LEU A 61 7.47 4.49 7.58
CA LEU A 61 6.36 5.30 8.07
C LEU A 61 6.41 5.46 9.59
N THR A 62 6.76 4.40 10.33
CA THR A 62 6.90 4.46 11.79
C THR A 62 7.96 5.48 12.20
N ARG A 63 9.17 5.44 11.60
CA ARG A 63 10.26 6.38 11.88
C ARG A 63 9.88 7.84 11.59
N LEU A 64 9.04 8.06 10.58
CA LEU A 64 8.58 9.41 10.22
C LEU A 64 7.52 9.96 11.17
N LEU A 65 6.64 9.10 11.70
CA LEU A 65 5.55 9.51 12.57
C LEU A 65 5.96 9.59 14.04
N SER A 66 6.88 8.75 14.50
CA SER A 66 7.41 8.81 15.86
C SER A 66 8.74 8.11 16.00
N SER A 67 9.68 8.74 16.71
CA SER A 67 10.94 8.11 17.12
C SER A 67 10.76 7.04 18.22
N ASN A 68 9.58 7.00 18.86
CA ASN A 68 9.34 6.22 20.08
C ASN A 68 8.35 5.06 19.88
N VAL A 69 7.74 4.90 18.70
CA VAL A 69 6.77 3.83 18.44
C VAL A 69 7.51 2.56 18.09
N THR A 70 7.50 1.60 19.02
CA THR A 70 8.28 0.36 18.93
C THR A 70 7.45 -0.89 18.61
N ALA A 71 6.11 -0.82 18.56
CA ALA A 71 5.31 -1.95 18.07
C ALA A 71 3.87 -1.52 17.77
N THR A 72 3.30 -2.01 16.68
CA THR A 72 1.84 -2.19 16.59
C THR A 72 1.49 -3.55 17.19
N ALA A 73 0.51 -3.59 18.10
CA ALA A 73 0.16 -4.80 18.85
C ALA A 73 -0.56 -5.89 18.03
N VAL A 74 -1.05 -5.57 16.83
CA VAL A 74 -1.81 -6.51 15.99
C VAL A 74 -0.89 -7.09 14.90
N PRO A 75 -0.65 -8.42 14.88
CA PRO A 75 0.11 -9.09 13.82
C PRO A 75 -0.52 -8.87 12.44
N THR A 76 0.31 -8.77 11.40
CA THR A 76 -0.15 -8.69 10.01
C THR A 76 0.31 -9.91 9.23
N VAL A 77 -0.64 -10.58 8.57
CA VAL A 77 -0.40 -11.75 7.71
C VAL A 77 -0.63 -11.37 6.26
N VAL A 78 0.40 -11.53 5.43
CA VAL A 78 0.32 -11.36 3.98
C VAL A 78 0.06 -12.72 3.33
N VAL A 79 -1.02 -12.86 2.58
CA VAL A 79 -1.41 -14.07 1.85
C VAL A 79 -1.28 -13.81 0.36
N MET A 80 -0.40 -14.57 -0.30
CA MET A 80 -0.09 -14.44 -1.71
C MET A 80 -0.66 -15.62 -2.50
N PHE A 81 -1.67 -15.35 -3.31
CA PHE A 81 -2.36 -16.38 -4.07
C PHE A 81 -1.57 -16.78 -5.32
N PRO A 82 -1.49 -18.08 -5.65
CA PRO A 82 -0.73 -18.58 -6.80
C PRO A 82 -1.33 -18.17 -8.14
N ASP A 83 -2.65 -18.00 -8.20
CA ASP A 83 -3.39 -17.73 -9.41
C ASP A 83 -4.72 -17.00 -9.12
N GLU A 84 -5.34 -16.50 -10.19
CA GLU A 84 -6.60 -15.75 -10.12
C GLU A 84 -7.76 -16.63 -9.65
N LYS A 85 -7.73 -17.95 -9.91
CA LYS A 85 -8.77 -18.89 -9.46
C LYS A 85 -8.77 -18.99 -7.92
N ALA A 86 -7.60 -19.02 -7.30
CA ALA A 86 -7.44 -19.04 -5.85
C ALA A 86 -7.77 -17.68 -5.21
N PHE A 87 -7.48 -16.56 -5.88
CA PHE A 87 -7.74 -15.23 -5.35
C PHE A 87 -9.18 -14.74 -5.51
N LYS A 88 -9.84 -15.09 -6.62
CA LYS A 88 -11.20 -14.63 -6.98
C LYS A 88 -12.24 -14.72 -5.86
N PRO A 89 -12.31 -15.78 -5.03
CA PRO A 89 -13.28 -15.86 -3.93
C PRO A 89 -13.14 -14.76 -2.87
N PHE A 90 -11.98 -14.12 -2.78
CA PHE A 90 -11.69 -13.07 -1.81
C PHE A 90 -11.95 -11.66 -2.35
N LYS A 91 -12.17 -11.51 -3.67
CA LYS A 91 -12.41 -10.22 -4.28
C LYS A 91 -13.78 -9.68 -3.87
N PRO A 92 -13.89 -8.37 -3.54
CA PRO A 92 -15.18 -7.74 -3.32
C PRO A 92 -16.11 -7.93 -4.52
N VAL A 93 -17.40 -8.11 -4.26
CA VAL A 93 -18.42 -8.24 -5.30
C VAL A 93 -19.28 -6.99 -5.29
N TYR A 94 -19.35 -6.32 -6.44
CA TYR A 94 -20.22 -5.16 -6.65
C TYR A 94 -21.21 -5.49 -7.78
N GLN A 95 -22.51 -5.32 -7.53
CA GLN A 95 -23.58 -5.66 -8.48
C GLN A 95 -23.45 -7.07 -9.08
N GLY A 96 -23.10 -8.05 -8.24
CA GLY A 96 -22.95 -9.47 -8.65
C GLY A 96 -21.68 -9.79 -9.45
N LYS A 97 -20.77 -8.82 -9.67
CA LYS A 97 -19.49 -9.03 -10.35
C LYS A 97 -18.31 -8.76 -9.42
N ALA A 98 -17.29 -9.60 -9.49
CA ALA A 98 -16.04 -9.36 -8.77
C ALA A 98 -15.38 -8.07 -9.27
N VAL A 99 -14.95 -7.22 -8.33
CA VAL A 99 -14.21 -6.00 -8.61
C VAL A 99 -12.77 -6.36 -8.96
N GLY A 100 -12.22 -5.70 -9.98
CA GLY A 100 -10.84 -5.87 -10.41
C GLY A 100 -9.86 -5.23 -9.43
N VAL A 101 -9.55 -5.92 -8.34
CA VAL A 101 -8.49 -5.55 -7.38
C VAL A 101 -7.33 -6.52 -7.48
N GLY A 102 -6.10 -6.01 -7.35
CA GLY A 102 -4.88 -6.82 -7.29
C GLY A 102 -4.39 -7.09 -5.85
N GLY A 103 -4.89 -6.34 -4.88
CA GLY A 103 -4.60 -6.52 -3.47
C GLY A 103 -5.72 -5.98 -2.57
N LEU A 104 -5.82 -6.51 -1.36
CA LEU A 104 -6.82 -6.13 -0.35
C LEU A 104 -6.16 -6.05 1.02
N PHE A 105 -6.53 -5.03 1.80
CA PHE A 105 -6.25 -4.99 3.23
C PHE A 105 -7.54 -5.30 3.99
N VAL A 106 -7.45 -6.22 4.94
CA VAL A 106 -8.59 -6.77 5.68
C VAL A 106 -8.30 -6.66 7.17
N PRO A 107 -8.72 -5.57 7.83
CA PRO A 107 -8.48 -5.38 9.25
C PRO A 107 -9.33 -6.35 10.09
N ARG A 108 -8.75 -6.90 11.17
CA ARG A 108 -9.51 -7.57 12.25
C ARG A 108 -8.95 -7.14 13.59
N ARG A 109 -9.67 -7.48 14.66
CA ARG A 109 -9.31 -7.11 16.02
C ARG A 109 -7.95 -7.65 16.45
N ASP A 110 -7.68 -8.91 16.11
CA ASP A 110 -6.53 -9.64 16.64
C ASP A 110 -5.48 -9.99 15.57
N VAL A 111 -5.81 -9.84 14.28
CA VAL A 111 -4.88 -10.06 13.16
C VAL A 111 -5.32 -9.29 11.91
N ASN A 112 -4.39 -8.58 11.26
CA ASN A 112 -4.66 -7.95 9.97
C ASN A 112 -4.26 -8.91 8.84
N TYR A 113 -5.05 -8.95 7.76
CA TYR A 113 -4.70 -9.70 6.57
C TYR A 113 -4.45 -8.77 5.38
N ILE A 114 -3.42 -9.09 4.61
CA ILE A 114 -3.15 -8.49 3.31
C ILE A 114 -3.26 -9.62 2.29
N LEU A 115 -4.20 -9.51 1.35
CA LEU A 115 -4.45 -10.55 0.34
C LEU A 115 -3.95 -10.05 -1.01
N LEU A 116 -3.05 -10.78 -1.66
CA LEU A 116 -2.42 -10.37 -2.92
C LEU A 116 -2.68 -11.40 -4.02
N GLY A 117 -3.17 -10.93 -5.17
CA GLY A 117 -3.36 -11.74 -6.36
C GLY A 117 -2.04 -12.06 -7.09
N PRO A 118 -2.09 -12.91 -8.13
CA PRO A 118 -0.89 -13.37 -8.85
C PRO A 118 -0.17 -12.26 -9.63
N ASP A 119 -0.87 -11.18 -10.01
CA ASP A 119 -0.35 -10.07 -10.82
C ASP A 119 -0.21 -8.79 -9.98
N THR A 120 0.46 -8.90 -8.83
CA THR A 120 0.74 -7.76 -7.95
C THR A 120 1.70 -6.76 -8.63
N THR A 121 1.17 -5.63 -9.08
CA THR A 121 1.95 -4.47 -9.57
C THR A 121 2.06 -3.40 -8.48
N PRO A 122 2.97 -2.41 -8.61
CA PRO A 122 2.99 -1.25 -7.71
C PRO A 122 1.63 -0.55 -7.61
N ASP A 123 0.94 -0.36 -8.74
CA ASP A 123 -0.42 0.23 -8.75
C ASP A 123 -1.45 -0.63 -8.00
N ALA A 124 -1.32 -1.96 -8.06
CA ALA A 124 -2.17 -2.88 -7.30
C ALA A 124 -1.86 -2.87 -5.80
N LEU A 125 -0.64 -2.50 -5.40
CA LEU A 125 -0.23 -2.36 -4.00
C LEU A 125 -0.63 -1.01 -3.41
N ARG A 126 -0.80 0.03 -4.21
CA ARG A 126 -1.15 1.37 -3.71
C ARG A 126 -2.39 1.36 -2.80
N PRO A 127 -3.55 0.77 -3.17
CA PRO A 127 -4.69 0.68 -2.25
C PRO A 127 -4.38 -0.12 -0.97
N VAL A 128 -3.49 -1.12 -1.04
CA VAL A 128 -3.05 -1.87 0.14
C VAL A 128 -2.20 -1.00 1.06
N PHE A 129 -1.28 -0.20 0.51
CA PHE A 129 -0.48 0.75 1.28
C PHE A 129 -1.31 1.90 1.83
N HIS A 130 -2.37 2.34 1.14
CA HIS A 130 -3.36 3.29 1.67
C HIS A 130 -3.96 2.76 2.98
N GLU A 131 -4.54 1.56 2.94
CA GLU A 131 -5.15 0.95 4.12
C GLU A 131 -4.12 0.60 5.21
N TYR A 132 -2.92 0.19 4.82
CA TYR A 132 -1.85 -0.07 5.78
C TYR A 132 -1.34 1.23 6.44
N SER A 133 -1.38 2.36 5.72
CA SER A 133 -1.11 3.69 6.30
C SER A 133 -2.08 4.00 7.42
N HIS A 134 -3.38 3.75 7.25
CA HIS A 134 -4.36 3.97 8.32
C HIS A 134 -4.00 3.19 9.57
N LEU A 135 -3.60 1.92 9.46
CA LEU A 135 -3.17 1.14 10.63
C LEU A 135 -2.04 1.84 11.37
N ILE A 136 -0.98 2.26 10.66
CA ILE A 136 0.21 2.85 11.30
C ILE A 136 -0.12 4.24 11.86
N VAL A 137 -0.79 5.08 11.08
CA VAL A 137 -1.18 6.44 11.48
C VAL A 137 -2.10 6.41 12.69
N ASN A 138 -3.14 5.57 12.71
CA ASN A 138 -4.09 5.51 13.82
C ASN A 138 -3.44 5.00 15.13
N ASN A 139 -2.32 4.27 15.05
CA ASN A 139 -1.57 3.87 16.25
C ASN A 139 -0.77 5.03 16.87
N VAL A 140 -0.47 6.09 16.10
CA VAL A 140 0.29 7.27 16.57
C VAL A 140 -0.63 8.45 16.83
N ALA A 141 -1.67 8.61 16.01
CA ALA A 141 -2.63 9.71 16.06
C ALA A 141 -4.03 9.16 15.71
N PRO A 142 -4.76 8.57 16.68
CA PRO A 142 -6.06 7.94 16.43
C PRO A 142 -7.17 8.93 16.07
N ASP A 143 -7.11 10.16 16.56
CA ASP A 143 -8.20 11.15 16.49
C ASP A 143 -7.98 12.21 15.39
N LEU A 144 -7.28 11.86 14.31
CA LEU A 144 -7.09 12.78 13.20
C LEU A 144 -8.41 13.11 12.49
N PRO A 145 -8.60 14.36 12.03
CA PRO A 145 -9.68 14.73 11.12
C PRO A 145 -9.69 13.86 9.87
N VAL A 146 -10.87 13.58 9.32
CA VAL A 146 -11.03 12.63 8.19
C VAL A 146 -10.19 13.04 6.99
N TRP A 147 -10.20 14.32 6.59
CA TRP A 147 -9.41 14.82 5.47
C TRP A 147 -7.90 14.55 5.66
N LEU A 148 -7.41 14.68 6.90
CA LEU A 148 -5.99 14.53 7.17
C LEU A 148 -5.60 13.06 7.22
N ASN A 149 -6.43 12.20 7.82
CA ASN A 149 -6.19 10.76 7.86
C ASN A 149 -6.16 10.16 6.43
N GLU A 150 -7.15 10.53 5.61
CA GLU A 150 -7.24 10.07 4.22
C GLU A 150 -6.16 10.69 3.33
N GLY A 151 -5.88 11.99 3.49
CA GLY A 151 -4.81 12.65 2.74
C GLY A 151 -3.41 12.09 3.05
N LEU A 152 -3.14 11.73 4.31
CA LEU A 152 -1.90 11.05 4.69
C LEU A 152 -1.83 9.64 4.11
N ALA A 153 -2.94 8.89 4.16
CA ALA A 153 -3.00 7.55 3.58
C ALA A 153 -2.74 7.57 2.06
N GLU A 154 -3.35 8.50 1.33
CA GLU A 154 -3.08 8.70 -0.10
C GLU A 154 -1.61 9.11 -0.34
N TYR A 155 -1.09 10.05 0.45
CA TYR A 155 0.29 10.51 0.33
C TYR A 155 1.30 9.36 0.53
N TYR A 156 1.14 8.56 1.59
CA TYR A 156 2.05 7.46 1.90
C TYR A 156 1.81 6.23 1.01
N SER A 157 0.63 6.07 0.39
CA SER A 157 0.34 4.99 -0.55
C SER A 157 1.26 4.97 -1.77
N SER A 158 1.85 6.12 -2.12
CA SER A 158 2.84 6.29 -3.19
C SER A 158 4.25 5.76 -2.85
N PHE A 159 4.34 4.86 -1.88
CA PHE A 159 5.58 4.27 -1.40
C PHE A 159 6.36 3.58 -2.50
N GLU A 160 7.66 3.86 -2.54
CA GLU A 160 8.62 3.09 -3.34
C GLU A 160 9.83 2.72 -2.50
N LEU A 161 10.21 1.46 -2.54
CA LEU A 161 11.45 0.96 -1.97
C LEU A 161 12.56 0.98 -3.02
N GLY A 162 13.69 1.64 -2.71
CA GLY A 162 14.87 1.63 -3.57
C GLY A 162 15.50 0.24 -3.67
N ASN A 163 16.13 -0.06 -4.81
CA ASN A 163 16.73 -1.38 -5.11
C ASN A 163 17.76 -1.87 -4.08
N ASP A 164 18.46 -0.94 -3.42
CA ASP A 164 19.44 -1.27 -2.38
C ASP A 164 18.78 -1.54 -1.02
N GLY A 165 17.50 -1.22 -0.84
CA GLY A 165 16.75 -1.30 0.41
C GLY A 165 17.19 -0.25 1.45
N ARG A 166 17.89 0.81 1.01
CA ARG A 166 18.42 1.88 1.87
C ARG A 166 17.74 3.22 1.65
N ALA A 167 16.89 3.32 0.63
CA ALA A 167 16.11 4.51 0.39
C ALA A 167 14.64 4.16 0.18
N VAL A 168 13.76 5.05 0.63
CA VAL A 168 12.32 5.00 0.40
C VAL A 168 11.85 6.33 -0.16
N THR A 169 10.85 6.31 -1.02
CA THR A 169 10.24 7.52 -1.58
C THR A 169 8.76 7.55 -1.22
N PHE A 170 8.28 8.74 -0.84
CA PHE A 170 6.87 9.03 -0.62
C PHE A 170 6.47 10.33 -1.31
N GLY A 171 5.17 10.50 -1.55
CA GLY A 171 4.60 11.70 -2.12
C GLY A 171 4.79 11.84 -3.62
N ARG A 172 4.92 10.73 -4.37
CA ARG A 172 4.85 10.84 -5.83
C ARG A 172 3.45 11.30 -6.25
N PRO A 173 3.35 12.11 -7.32
CA PRO A 173 2.05 12.54 -7.82
C PRO A 173 1.18 11.35 -8.21
N LEU A 174 -0.10 11.43 -7.86
CA LEU A 174 -1.09 10.40 -8.20
C LEU A 174 -1.91 10.88 -9.39
N ASP A 175 -1.65 10.28 -10.56
CA ASP A 175 -2.26 10.70 -11.84
C ASP A 175 -3.80 10.60 -11.85
N GLU A 176 -4.37 9.67 -11.09
CA GLU A 176 -5.81 9.58 -10.88
C GLU A 176 -6.36 10.82 -10.15
N HIS A 177 -5.71 11.27 -9.07
CA HIS A 177 -6.13 12.45 -8.31
C HIS A 177 -5.93 13.72 -9.11
N LEU A 178 -4.82 13.84 -9.84
CA LEU A 178 -4.59 14.98 -10.72
C LEU A 178 -5.67 15.09 -11.82
N ARG A 179 -6.07 13.95 -12.40
CA ARG A 179 -7.18 13.93 -13.37
C ARG A 179 -8.50 14.31 -12.71
N GLU A 180 -8.81 13.72 -11.56
CA GLU A 180 -10.03 14.04 -10.80
C GLU A 180 -10.12 15.55 -10.49
N LEU A 181 -9.04 16.15 -9.98
CA LEU A 181 -8.96 17.58 -9.66
C LEU A 181 -9.08 18.48 -10.90
N ALA A 182 -8.69 17.99 -12.08
CA ALA A 182 -8.78 18.72 -13.33
C ALA A 182 -10.20 18.71 -13.91
N THR A 183 -10.98 17.66 -13.66
CA THR A 183 -12.31 17.46 -14.26
C THR A 183 -13.48 17.73 -13.33
N SER A 184 -13.27 17.67 -12.02
CA SER A 184 -14.34 17.74 -11.02
C SER A 184 -14.45 19.13 -10.39
N GLN A 185 -15.65 19.42 -9.89
CA GLN A 185 -15.87 20.62 -9.08
C GLN A 185 -15.29 20.39 -7.68
N TRP A 186 -14.43 21.32 -7.26
CA TRP A 186 -13.76 21.30 -5.97
C TRP A 186 -14.71 21.60 -4.81
N MET A 187 -14.46 21.00 -3.65
CA MET A 187 -15.21 21.27 -2.43
C MET A 187 -14.74 22.62 -1.85
N PRO A 188 -15.63 23.40 -1.24
CA PRO A 188 -15.20 24.50 -0.39
C PRO A 188 -14.28 23.99 0.72
N LEU A 189 -13.17 24.69 0.99
CA LEU A 189 -12.19 24.26 2.00
C LEU A 189 -12.84 23.97 3.36
N LYS A 190 -13.81 24.79 3.78
CA LYS A 190 -14.56 24.57 5.03
C LYS A 190 -15.26 23.20 5.07
N ASP A 191 -15.76 22.73 3.93
CA ASP A 191 -16.51 21.47 3.83
C ASP A 191 -15.52 20.29 3.79
N LEU A 192 -14.38 20.45 3.11
CA LEU A 192 -13.27 19.50 3.15
C LEU A 192 -12.79 19.29 4.60
N LEU A 193 -12.52 20.37 5.33
CA LEU A 193 -12.02 20.32 6.71
C LEU A 193 -13.07 19.77 7.70
N ALA A 194 -14.36 19.99 7.44
CA ALA A 194 -15.46 19.54 8.29
C ALA A 194 -16.03 18.15 7.91
N THR A 195 -15.44 17.45 6.93
CA THR A 195 -15.95 16.15 6.49
C THR A 195 -15.88 15.12 7.62
N THR A 196 -16.97 14.39 7.83
CA THR A 196 -17.08 13.29 8.79
C THR A 196 -17.25 11.96 8.05
N ARG A 197 -17.02 10.84 8.75
CA ARG A 197 -17.14 9.48 8.16
C ARG A 197 -18.56 9.16 7.67
N ASP A 198 -19.58 9.80 8.24
CA ASP A 198 -20.98 9.58 7.91
C ASP A 198 -21.49 10.54 6.81
N ALA A 199 -20.65 11.46 6.34
CA ALA A 199 -21.05 12.47 5.39
C ALA A 199 -21.38 11.86 4.00
N PRO A 200 -22.43 12.30 3.30
CA PRO A 200 -22.77 11.81 1.96
C PRO A 200 -21.61 11.89 0.95
N GLN A 201 -20.73 12.89 1.11
CA GLN A 201 -19.53 13.09 0.30
C GLN A 201 -18.53 11.92 0.44
N TYR A 202 -18.50 11.22 1.57
CA TYR A 202 -17.69 10.03 1.80
C TYR A 202 -18.33 8.76 1.19
N ASN A 203 -19.64 8.79 0.91
CA ASN A 203 -20.43 7.62 0.55
C ASN A 203 -20.90 7.58 -0.92
N GLU A 204 -20.74 8.68 -1.68
CA GLU A 204 -21.27 8.79 -3.06
C GLU A 204 -20.17 8.97 -4.13
N GLY A 205 -19.96 7.92 -4.94
CA GLY A 205 -19.38 7.98 -6.30
C GLY A 205 -18.30 9.03 -6.56
N SER A 206 -18.58 9.99 -7.45
CA SER A 206 -17.64 11.05 -7.86
C SER A 206 -17.31 12.07 -6.76
N ARG A 207 -18.23 12.34 -5.83
CA ARG A 207 -17.98 13.23 -4.68
C ARG A 207 -16.92 12.63 -3.73
N ARG A 208 -16.90 11.31 -3.64
CA ARG A 208 -15.88 10.58 -2.88
C ARG A 208 -14.50 10.70 -3.53
N GLY A 209 -14.44 10.63 -4.87
CA GLY A 209 -13.20 10.79 -5.64
C GLY A 209 -12.56 12.16 -5.42
N VAL A 210 -13.32 13.25 -5.60
CA VAL A 210 -12.80 14.62 -5.40
C VAL A 210 -12.35 14.87 -3.97
N PHE A 211 -13.05 14.35 -2.97
CA PHE A 211 -12.65 14.47 -1.57
C PHE A 211 -11.25 13.87 -1.32
N TYR A 212 -11.00 12.63 -1.78
CA TYR A 212 -9.69 12.00 -1.64
C TYR A 212 -8.60 12.78 -2.36
N ALA A 213 -8.89 13.25 -3.58
CA ALA A 213 -7.93 14.00 -4.37
C ALA A 213 -7.58 15.36 -3.73
N GLU A 214 -8.54 16.08 -3.16
CA GLU A 214 -8.31 17.35 -2.45
C GLU A 214 -7.58 17.14 -1.12
N ALA A 215 -7.95 16.11 -0.37
CA ALA A 215 -7.29 15.73 0.88
C ALA A 215 -5.81 15.38 0.63
N TRP A 216 -5.54 14.55 -0.38
CA TRP A 216 -4.20 14.21 -0.85
C TRP A 216 -3.41 15.48 -1.23
N LEU A 217 -4.00 16.33 -2.06
CA LEU A 217 -3.33 17.54 -2.54
C LEU A 217 -3.01 18.50 -1.39
N LEU A 218 -3.91 18.62 -0.41
CA LEU A 218 -3.70 19.48 0.75
C LEU A 218 -2.51 18.98 1.58
N VAL A 219 -2.47 17.69 1.90
CA VAL A 219 -1.30 17.08 2.58
C VAL A 219 -0.02 17.27 1.76
N HIS A 220 -0.08 17.03 0.45
CA HIS A 220 1.06 17.19 -0.43
C HIS A 220 1.59 18.63 -0.43
N MET A 221 0.69 19.63 -0.55
CA MET A 221 1.05 21.04 -0.48
C MET A 221 1.63 21.43 0.89
N LEU A 222 1.09 20.92 2.00
CA LEU A 222 1.61 21.22 3.33
C LEU A 222 3.03 20.68 3.53
N LEU A 223 3.39 19.57 2.86
CA LEU A 223 4.70 18.92 2.97
C LEU A 223 5.74 19.37 1.94
N HIS A 224 5.30 19.86 0.77
CA HIS A 224 6.15 20.18 -0.39
C HIS A 224 5.93 21.56 -1.00
N GLY A 225 4.85 22.22 -0.63
CA GLY A 225 4.43 23.51 -1.18
C GLY A 225 5.40 24.64 -0.85
N GLN A 226 5.23 25.74 -1.60
CA GLN A 226 5.87 27.01 -1.28
C GLN A 226 4.77 28.08 -1.10
N PRO A 227 4.84 28.93 -0.07
CA PRO A 227 5.84 28.95 1.00
C PRO A 227 5.84 27.66 1.86
N ASP A 228 6.96 27.38 2.54
CA ASP A 228 7.12 26.20 3.40
C ASP A 228 6.12 26.24 4.56
N ARG A 229 5.25 25.23 4.63
CA ARG A 229 4.20 25.09 5.66
C ARG A 229 4.45 23.94 6.62
N ARG A 230 5.60 23.26 6.54
CA ARG A 230 5.87 22.06 7.35
C ARG A 230 5.87 22.34 8.84
N GLN A 231 6.38 23.51 9.26
CA GLN A 231 6.37 23.88 10.67
C GLN A 231 4.93 24.10 11.19
N ALA A 232 4.09 24.78 10.41
CA ALA A 232 2.68 24.99 10.72
C ALA A 232 1.91 23.66 10.73
N ALA A 233 2.14 22.78 9.75
CA ALA A 233 1.55 21.44 9.71
C ALA A 233 1.98 20.57 10.91
N GLY A 234 3.26 20.65 11.31
CA GLY A 234 3.74 19.98 12.52
C GLY A 234 3.15 20.58 13.80
N GLY A 235 2.89 21.89 13.83
CA GLY A 235 2.15 22.55 14.92
C GLY A 235 0.72 22.06 15.01
N TYR A 236 0.02 22.01 13.87
CA TYR A 236 -1.35 21.51 13.77
C TYR A 236 -1.47 20.07 14.29
N LEU A 237 -0.57 19.17 13.86
CA LEU A 237 -0.54 17.78 14.32
C LEU A 237 -0.29 17.66 15.83
N ARG A 238 0.57 18.51 16.40
CA ARG A 238 0.83 18.52 17.86
C ARG A 238 -0.39 18.97 18.64
N ASP A 239 -1.09 20.02 18.19
CA ASP A 239 -2.29 20.52 18.85
C ASP A 239 -3.42 19.49 18.79
N LEU A 240 -3.59 18.80 17.65
CA LEU A 240 -4.51 17.66 17.53
C LEU A 240 -4.16 16.54 18.53
N GLY A 241 -2.89 16.17 18.62
CA GLY A 241 -2.42 15.16 19.59
C GLY A 241 -2.61 15.56 21.05
N ALA A 242 -2.71 16.87 21.34
CA ALA A 242 -3.04 17.41 22.66
C ALA A 242 -4.55 17.55 22.91
N GLY A 243 -5.40 17.14 21.96
CA GLY A 243 -6.86 17.19 22.08
C GLY A 243 -7.48 18.54 21.75
N VAL A 244 -6.75 19.47 21.12
CA VAL A 244 -7.32 20.73 20.63
C VAL A 244 -8.29 20.44 19.49
N ALA A 245 -9.44 21.12 19.48
CA ALA A 245 -10.43 20.94 18.43
C ALA A 245 -9.84 21.25 17.04
N PRO A 246 -10.09 20.42 16.01
CA PRO A 246 -9.45 20.59 14.70
C PRO A 246 -9.64 21.95 14.04
N ALA A 247 -10.81 22.59 14.23
CA ALA A 247 -11.09 23.90 13.68
C ALA A 247 -10.26 25.00 14.37
N ASP A 248 -10.11 24.93 15.69
CA ASP A 248 -9.33 25.90 16.47
C ASP A 248 -7.83 25.76 16.17
N ALA A 249 -7.33 24.53 16.12
CA ALA A 249 -5.95 24.26 15.72
C ALA A 249 -5.68 24.73 14.28
N TRP A 250 -6.64 24.55 13.36
CA TRP A 250 -6.51 25.03 11.99
C TRP A 250 -6.43 26.55 11.94
N GLN A 251 -7.30 27.24 12.68
CA GLN A 251 -7.30 28.69 12.77
C GLN A 251 -5.97 29.23 13.34
N THR A 252 -5.40 28.58 14.36
CA THR A 252 -4.09 28.97 14.93
C THR A 252 -2.96 28.89 13.91
N HIS A 253 -2.87 27.80 13.13
CA HIS A 253 -1.72 27.56 12.24
C HIS A 253 -1.88 28.09 10.82
N PHE A 254 -3.12 28.24 10.34
CA PHE A 254 -3.42 28.55 8.94
C PHE A 254 -4.45 29.67 8.74
N GLY A 255 -5.04 30.21 9.82
CA GLY A 255 -6.15 31.17 9.74
C GLY A 255 -5.83 32.52 9.08
N ASN A 256 -4.54 32.86 8.95
CA ASN A 256 -4.09 34.10 8.28
C ASN A 256 -3.76 33.90 6.78
N ASP A 257 -3.79 32.66 6.29
CA ASP A 257 -3.47 32.30 4.91
C ASP A 257 -4.74 31.96 4.12
N ASP A 258 -4.80 32.39 2.86
CA ASP A 258 -5.79 31.85 1.91
C ASP A 258 -5.33 30.49 1.39
N ILE A 259 -5.47 29.47 2.23
CA ILE A 259 -5.04 28.10 1.94
C ILE A 259 -5.77 27.53 0.71
N TYR A 260 -7.05 27.87 0.51
CA TYR A 260 -7.80 27.34 -0.62
C TYR A 260 -7.25 27.88 -1.94
N LYS A 261 -6.97 29.18 -2.03
CA LYS A 261 -6.32 29.78 -3.19
C LYS A 261 -4.92 29.22 -3.40
N ALA A 262 -4.13 29.06 -2.34
CA ALA A 262 -2.80 28.46 -2.43
C ALA A 262 -2.86 27.02 -2.96
N LEU A 263 -3.85 26.24 -2.51
CA LEU A 263 -4.08 24.86 -2.95
C LEU A 263 -4.44 24.78 -4.43
N ARG A 264 -5.33 25.66 -4.90
CA ARG A 264 -5.69 25.79 -6.33
C ARG A 264 -4.50 26.21 -7.21
N GLN A 265 -3.61 27.05 -6.68
CA GLN A 265 -2.37 27.40 -7.38
C GLN A 265 -1.40 26.22 -7.40
N TYR A 266 -1.33 25.47 -6.30
CA TYR A 266 -0.46 24.30 -6.18
C TYR A 266 -0.87 23.18 -7.15
N SER A 267 -2.17 22.92 -7.33
CA SER A 267 -2.65 21.91 -8.28
C SER A 267 -2.26 22.19 -9.73
N GLY A 268 -2.06 23.47 -10.08
CA GLY A 268 -1.65 23.87 -11.43
C GLY A 268 -0.16 23.67 -11.74
N ARG A 269 0.64 23.16 -10.80
CA ARG A 269 2.07 22.94 -11.02
C ARG A 269 2.31 21.75 -11.95
N LEU A 270 3.12 21.97 -12.97
CA LEU A 270 3.54 20.93 -13.93
C LEU A 270 4.40 19.83 -13.29
N ILE A 271 5.13 20.17 -12.22
CA ILE A 271 6.01 19.24 -11.51
C ILE A 271 5.73 19.36 -10.02
N MET A 272 5.31 18.24 -9.43
CA MET A 272 5.19 18.07 -7.98
C MET A 272 6.31 17.14 -7.50
N GLY A 273 6.96 17.55 -6.41
CA GLY A 273 8.08 16.80 -5.84
C GLY A 273 7.63 15.56 -5.07
N ALA A 274 8.56 14.62 -4.91
CA ALA A 274 8.44 13.52 -3.96
C ALA A 274 9.60 13.61 -2.95
N ARG A 275 9.42 13.01 -1.78
CA ARG A 275 10.44 13.01 -0.72
C ARG A 275 11.11 11.66 -0.66
N LYS A 276 12.42 11.65 -0.93
CA LYS A 276 13.28 10.50 -0.72
C LYS A 276 13.89 10.57 0.67
N TYR A 277 13.76 9.49 1.43
CA TYR A 277 14.38 9.32 2.74
C TYR A 277 15.47 8.26 2.64
N GLN A 278 16.64 8.58 3.18
CA GLN A 278 17.70 7.60 3.38
C GLN A 278 17.48 6.93 4.72
N LEU A 279 17.51 5.62 4.74
CA LEU A 279 17.41 4.83 5.95
C LEU A 279 18.82 4.67 6.54
N SER A 280 18.92 4.81 7.86
CA SER A 280 20.18 4.63 8.60
C SER A 280 20.79 3.25 8.35
N ASP A 281 19.91 2.26 8.20
CA ASP A 281 20.21 0.86 7.99
C ASP A 281 19.38 0.35 6.83
N ARG A 282 19.87 -0.71 6.19
CA ARG A 282 19.10 -1.40 5.16
C ARG A 282 17.86 -2.00 5.82
N ILE A 283 16.70 -1.87 5.19
CA ILE A 283 15.52 -2.67 5.56
C ILE A 283 15.96 -4.14 5.55
N ALA A 284 15.71 -4.82 6.67
CA ALA A 284 16.03 -6.23 6.79
C ALA A 284 15.38 -6.95 5.62
N ARG A 285 16.19 -7.50 4.71
CA ARG A 285 15.67 -8.49 3.77
C ARG A 285 15.10 -9.60 4.62
N ALA A 286 13.86 -10.01 4.37
CA ALA A 286 13.29 -11.19 4.98
C ALA A 286 14.31 -12.33 4.81
N SER A 287 15.03 -12.64 5.88
CA SER A 287 16.14 -13.60 5.88
C SER A 287 15.64 -15.01 6.21
N ALA A 288 14.45 -15.10 6.80
CA ALA A 288 13.77 -16.34 7.10
C ALA A 288 13.55 -17.19 5.83
N ALA A 289 13.94 -18.46 5.93
CA ALA A 289 13.67 -19.46 4.91
C ALA A 289 12.18 -19.74 4.84
N ALA A 290 11.69 -19.98 3.62
CA ALA A 290 10.35 -20.49 3.39
C ALA A 290 10.19 -21.88 4.06
N VAL A 291 9.22 -22.01 4.97
CA VAL A 291 8.85 -23.29 5.59
C VAL A 291 7.55 -23.79 4.96
N PRO A 292 7.45 -25.06 4.53
CA PRO A 292 6.19 -25.63 4.05
C PRO A 292 5.09 -25.55 5.12
N LEU A 293 3.88 -25.18 4.71
CA LEU A 293 2.68 -25.35 5.54
C LEU A 293 2.17 -26.78 5.33
N THR A 294 2.33 -27.62 6.35
CA THR A 294 1.79 -29.00 6.42
C THR A 294 0.37 -29.01 6.95
#